data_AF-A0A543NZQ9-F1
#
_entry.id   AF-A0A543NZQ9-F1
#
_cell.length_a   1.000
_cell.length_b   1.000
_cell.length_c   1.000
_cell.angle_alpha   90.00
_cell.angle_beta   90.00
_cell.angle_gamma   90.00
#
_symmetry.space_group_name_H-M   'P 1'
#
loop_
_entity.id
_entity.type
_entity.pdbx_description
1 polymer ?
#
loop_
_entity_poly.entity_id
_entity_poly.type
_entity_poly.pdbx_seq_one_letter_code
_entity_poly.pdbx_strand_id
1 'polypeptide(L)' 'MSGSEYVVGRRADAQGEPTGERHAVIAVATRKEPPFRAECGAKVDVLDGNWPPAGGEEHACPVCSRDTSAPWA' A
#
# COMPACT_ATOMS: atom_id res chain seq x y z
N MET A 1 0.89 -10.46 17.76
CA MET A 1 0.17 -9.59 16.81
C MET A 1 0.68 -9.96 15.43
N SER A 2 -0.07 -10.75 14.66
CA SER A 2 0.24 -10.96 13.23
C SER A 2 -0.19 -9.69 12.48
N GLY A 3 0.65 -8.66 12.55
CA GLY A 3 0.49 -7.51 11.65
C GLY A 3 0.76 -7.99 10.23
N SER A 4 -0.09 -7.62 9.28
CA SER A 4 0.18 -7.84 7.86
C SER A 4 1.59 -7.34 7.52
N GLU A 5 2.33 -8.08 6.70
CA GLU A 5 3.67 -7.67 6.24
C GLU A 5 3.63 -6.35 5.45
N TYR A 6 2.44 -5.98 4.98
CA TYR A 6 2.17 -4.83 4.14
C TYR A 6 1.23 -3.83 4.82
N VAL A 7 1.47 -2.55 4.54
CA VAL A 7 0.57 -1.43 4.81
C VAL A 7 0.08 -0.82 3.50
N VAL A 8 -1.01 -0.07 3.56
CA VAL A 8 -1.52 0.63 2.38
C VAL A 8 -0.70 1.90 2.18
N GLY A 9 -0.22 2.14 0.96
CA GLY A 9 0.37 3.40 0.53
C GLY A 9 -0.42 4.06 -0.60
N ARG A 10 -0.49 5.39 -0.59
CA ARG A 10 -1.15 6.21 -1.63
C ARG A 10 -0.28 7.40 -2.01
N ARG A 11 -0.50 7.95 -3.20
CA ARG A 11 0.09 9.25 -3.56
C ARG A 11 -0.58 10.35 -2.75
N ALA A 12 0.16 11.41 -2.48
CA ALA A 12 -0.41 12.63 -1.93
C ALA A 12 -0.68 13.63 -3.07
N ASP A 13 -1.77 14.39 -2.95
CA ASP A 13 -1.96 15.60 -3.75
C ASP A 13 -1.14 16.78 -3.20
N ALA A 14 -1.31 17.97 -3.79
CA ALA A 14 -0.57 19.17 -3.35
C ALA A 14 -0.92 19.65 -1.94
N GLN A 15 -2.02 19.14 -1.35
CA GLN A 15 -2.45 19.43 0.02
C GLN A 15 -2.01 18.34 1.01
N GLY A 16 -1.36 17.27 0.54
CA GLY A 16 -0.95 16.14 1.37
C GLY A 16 -2.03 15.07 1.50
N GLU A 17 -3.16 15.21 0.81
CA GLU A 17 -4.29 14.29 0.95
C GLU A 17 -4.09 13.04 0.09
N PRO A 18 -4.44 11.85 0.61
CA PRO A 18 -4.20 10.60 -0.07
C PRO A 18 -5.16 10.42 -1.27
N THR A 19 -4.59 10.24 -2.45
CA THR A 19 -5.35 10.15 -3.71
C THR A 19 -4.96 8.94 -4.55
N GLY A 20 -5.86 8.55 -5.45
CA GLY A 20 -5.66 7.48 -6.42
C GLY A 20 -5.69 6.06 -5.83
N GLU A 21 -4.91 5.18 -6.45
CA GLU A 21 -4.86 3.75 -6.12
C GLU A 21 -4.17 3.48 -4.78
N ARG A 22 -4.62 2.42 -4.10
CA ARG A 22 -4.05 1.86 -2.88
C ARG A 22 -3.01 0.82 -3.24
N HIS A 23 -1.79 0.99 -2.76
CA HIS A 23 -0.68 0.07 -3.04
C HIS A 23 -0.22 -0.66 -1.77
N ALA A 24 0.25 -1.90 -1.92
CA ALA A 24 0.92 -2.62 -0.85
C ALA A 24 2.37 -2.12 -0.69
N VAL A 25 2.74 -1.71 0.52
CA VAL A 25 4.08 -1.27 0.90
C VAL A 25 4.57 -2.13 2.06
N ILE A 26 5.79 -2.69 1.99
CA ILE A 26 6.33 -3.47 3.10
C ILE A 26 6.44 -2.59 4.36
N ALA A 27 5.84 -3.03 5.47
CA ALA A 27 5.79 -2.29 6.72
C ALA A 27 7.18 -1.94 7.30
N VAL A 28 8.22 -2.72 6.99
CA VAL A 28 9.59 -2.39 7.43
C VAL A 28 10.23 -1.25 6.63
N ALA A 29 9.83 -1.06 5.37
CA ALA A 29 10.36 -0.02 4.49
C ALA A 29 9.85 1.37 4.89
N THR A 30 8.74 1.44 5.63
CA THR A 30 8.11 2.69 6.07
C THR A 30 8.80 3.36 7.25
N ARG A 31 9.85 2.75 7.79
CA ARG A 31 10.71 3.35 8.84
C ARG A 31 11.58 4.50 8.32
N LYS A 32 11.69 4.68 7.01
CA LYS A 32 12.41 5.77 6.36
C LYS A 32 11.45 6.90 6.00
N GLU A 33 11.97 8.03 5.56
CA GLU A 33 11.13 9.12 5.05
C GLU A 33 10.52 8.79 3.67
N PRO A 34 9.31 9.28 3.36
CA PRO A 34 8.71 9.15 2.03
C PRO A 34 9.57 9.83 0.94
N PRO A 35 9.40 9.45 -0.34
CA PRO A 35 8.40 8.51 -0.86
C PRO A 35 8.78 7.04 -0.62
N PHE A 36 7.77 6.22 -0.31
CA PHE A 36 7.89 4.78 -0.14
C PHE A 36 7.73 4.05 -1.47
N ARG A 37 8.35 2.87 -1.57
CA ARG A 37 8.21 2.00 -2.74
C ARG A 37 7.20 0.90 -2.44
N ALA A 38 6.16 0.81 -3.26
CA ALA A 38 5.20 -0.28 -3.25
C ALA A 38 5.77 -1.54 -3.94
N GLU A 39 5.15 -2.69 -3.69
CA GLU A 39 5.52 -3.97 -4.32
C GLU A 39 5.53 -3.90 -5.85
N CYS A 40 4.52 -3.24 -6.45
CA CYS A 40 4.45 -3.06 -7.90
C CYS A 40 5.50 -2.06 -8.45
N GLY A 41 6.32 -1.46 -7.58
CA GLY A 41 7.33 -0.46 -7.94
C GLY A 41 6.85 0.99 -7.94
N ALA A 42 5.56 1.24 -7.73
CA ALA A 42 5.02 2.60 -7.59
C ALA A 42 5.63 3.33 -6.39
N LYS A 43 5.77 4.65 -6.52
CA LYS A 43 6.12 5.54 -5.40
C LYS A 43 4.86 6.12 -4.79
N VAL A 44 4.79 6.09 -3.47
CA VAL A 44 3.66 6.58 -2.66
C VAL A 44 4.19 7.45 -1.52
N ASP A 45 3.41 8.44 -1.13
CA ASP A 45 3.87 9.52 -0.24
C ASP A 45 3.29 9.37 1.17
N VAL A 46 2.11 8.78 1.27
CA VAL A 46 1.34 8.64 2.51
C VAL A 46 0.94 7.18 2.73
N LEU A 47 0.79 6.81 3.99
CA LEU A 47 0.47 5.46 4.43
C LEU A 47 -0.85 5.48 5.19
N ASP A 48 -1.69 4.47 4.96
CA ASP A 48 -3.06 4.43 5.49
C ASP A 48 -3.49 3.03 5.92
N GLY A 49 -3.11 2.65 7.14
CA GLY A 49 -3.55 1.41 7.75
C GLY A 49 -2.93 0.15 7.14
N ASN A 50 -3.53 -1.00 7.46
CA ASN A 50 -3.02 -2.31 7.10
C ASN A 50 -3.50 -2.75 5.72
N TRP A 51 -2.66 -3.50 5.02
CA TRP A 51 -3.03 -4.17 3.78
C TRP A 51 -3.43 -5.64 4.06
N PRO A 52 -4.44 -6.20 3.38
CA PRO A 52 -5.34 -5.53 2.44
C PRO A 52 -6.29 -4.55 3.16
N PRO A 53 -6.71 -3.45 2.50
CA PRO A 53 -7.56 -2.44 3.11
C PRO A 53 -8.95 -2.98 3.47
N ALA A 54 -9.56 -2.43 4.53
CA ALA A 54 -10.95 -2.71 4.87
C ALA A 54 -11.87 -2.22 3.74
N GLY A 55 -12.75 -3.09 3.24
CA GLY A 55 -13.54 -2.85 2.02
C GLY A 55 -12.99 -3.53 0.76
N GLY A 56 -11.88 -4.26 0.86
CA GLY A 56 -11.39 -5.13 -0.22
C GLY A 56 -10.68 -4.39 -1.36
N GLU A 57 -10.80 -4.93 -2.57
CA GLU A 57 -10.05 -4.48 -3.76
C GLU A 57 -10.49 -3.12 -4.33
N GLU A 58 -11.46 -2.44 -3.70
CA GLU A 58 -11.93 -1.14 -4.16
C GLU A 58 -10.76 -0.12 -4.13
N HIS A 59 -10.41 0.38 -5.32
CA HIS A 59 -9.22 1.19 -5.59
C HIS A 59 -7.86 0.54 -5.25
N ALA A 60 -7.81 -0.76 -4.97
CA ALA A 60 -6.55 -1.49 -4.81
C ALA A 60 -5.83 -1.61 -6.16
N CYS A 61 -4.54 -1.31 -6.18
CA CYS A 61 -3.71 -1.55 -7.35
C CYS A 61 -3.76 -3.04 -7.68
N PRO A 62 -4.18 -3.44 -8.90
CA PRO A 62 -4.43 -4.84 -9.24
C PRO A 62 -3.17 -5.70 -9.16
N VAL A 63 -1.99 -5.12 -9.43
CA VAL A 63 -0.70 -5.79 -9.29
C VAL A 63 -0.40 -6.06 -7.82
N CYS A 64 -0.54 -5.04 -6.96
CA CYS A 64 -0.35 -5.22 -5.52
C CYS A 64 -1.37 -6.21 -4.94
N SER A 65 -2.65 -6.15 -5.36
CA SER A 65 -3.67 -7.11 -4.93
C SER A 65 -3.25 -8.53 -5.30
N ARG A 66 -2.96 -8.80 -6.57
CA ARG A 66 -2.57 -10.13 -7.05
C ARG A 66 -1.30 -10.66 -6.39
N ASP A 67 -0.25 -9.84 -6.29
CA ASP A 67 1.08 -10.32 -5.89
C ASP A 67 1.21 -10.46 -4.36
N THR A 68 0.31 -9.83 -3.59
CA THR A 68 0.30 -9.89 -2.11
C THR A 68 -0.91 -10.59 -1.50
N SER A 69 -1.97 -10.85 -2.28
CA SER A 69 -3.03 -11.79 -1.89
C SER A 69 -2.49 -13.21 -2.11
N ALA A 70 -2.07 -13.82 -1.01
CA ALA A 70 -1.66 -15.23 -0.82
C ALA A 70 -1.36 -16.07 -2.09
N PRO A 71 -0.16 -16.65 -2.25
CA PRO A 71 0.35 -17.13 -3.54
C PRO A 71 -0.30 -18.39 -4.15
N TRP A 72 -1.42 -18.91 -3.65
CA TRP A 72 -2.08 -20.12 -4.16
C TRP A 72 -3.44 -20.32 -3.45
N ALA A 73 -4.52 -19.84 -4.06
CA ALA A 73 -5.86 -20.37 -3.78
C ALA A 73 -6.21 -21.45 -4.81
#